data_AF-A0A968M6Y2-F1
#
_entry.id   AF-A0A968M6Y2-F1
#
_cell.length_a   1.000
_cell.length_b   1.000
_cell.length_c   1.000
_cell.angle_alpha   90.00
_cell.angle_beta   90.00
_cell.angle_gamma   90.00
#
_symmetry.space_group_name_H-M   'P 1'
#
loop_
_entity.id
_entity.type
_entity.pdbx_description
1 polymer ?
#
loop_
_entity_poly.entity_id
_entity_poly.type
_entity_poly.pdbx_seq_one_letter_code
_entity_poly.pdbx_strand_id
1 'polypeptide(L)'
;MACPPPPDVTRYTCPTYLPQRLRPVVAAFAQERLRLSTARANRLAFSHLECLDWNGDRQPEILVGVRFDNPQRPLGNRTTHWQSFLALPVSEREEYSMALVLRAQGDTWAAEPIALRTRALAFLGDSVGSYAVHSVRDLDGDGTPEVLLLDIGLNTVDLVVARHTADGWRSHYRDRPLDIVQ
;
A
#
# COMPACT_ATOMS: atom_id res chain seq x y z
N MET A 1 -26.89 -23.20 -16.40
CA MET A 1 -25.56 -22.67 -16.78
C MET A 1 -24.74 -22.57 -15.51
N ALA A 2 -23.67 -23.35 -15.39
CA ALA A 2 -22.73 -23.18 -14.29
C ALA A 2 -21.91 -21.92 -14.57
N CYS A 3 -21.79 -21.03 -13.58
CA CYS A 3 -20.84 -19.92 -13.65
C CYS A 3 -19.44 -20.55 -13.79
N PRO A 4 -18.60 -20.10 -14.75
CA PRO A 4 -17.21 -20.56 -14.78
C PRO A 4 -16.56 -20.26 -13.44
N PRO A 5 -15.66 -21.12 -12.93
CA PRO A 5 -14.90 -20.79 -11.73
C PRO A 5 -14.19 -19.45 -11.97
N PRO A 6 -14.11 -18.58 -10.94
CA PRO A 6 -13.45 -17.30 -11.08
C PRO A 6 -12.00 -17.51 -11.55
N PRO A 7 -11.44 -16.59 -12.36
CA PRO A 7 -10.07 -16.71 -12.81
C PRO A 7 -9.14 -16.85 -11.60
N ASP A 8 -8.43 -17.97 -11.52
CA ASP A 8 -7.45 -18.18 -10.46
C ASP A 8 -6.33 -17.15 -10.60
N VAL A 9 -6.13 -16.36 -9.54
CA VAL A 9 -5.01 -15.42 -9.44
C VAL A 9 -3.71 -16.23 -9.54
N THR A 10 -2.94 -15.97 -10.59
CA THR A 10 -1.67 -16.67 -10.81
C THR A 10 -0.55 -15.89 -10.13
N ARG A 11 0.11 -16.50 -9.14
CA ARG A 11 1.23 -15.87 -8.43
C ARG A 11 2.57 -16.23 -9.08
N TYR A 12 3.47 -15.25 -9.10
CA TYR A 12 4.81 -15.38 -9.66
C TYR A 12 5.86 -15.06 -8.60
N THR A 13 7.04 -15.66 -8.75
CA THR A 13 8.22 -15.24 -8.00
C THR A 13 8.67 -13.89 -8.52
N CYS A 14 8.64 -12.87 -7.67
CA CYS A 14 9.14 -11.56 -8.04
C CYS A 14 10.65 -11.57 -8.30
N PRO A 15 11.12 -10.95 -9.39
CA PRO A 15 12.56 -10.81 -9.63
C PRO A 15 13.24 -10.03 -8.50
N THR A 16 14.42 -10.47 -8.08
CA THR A 16 15.15 -9.84 -6.96
C THR A 16 15.59 -8.40 -7.23
N TYR A 17 15.74 -8.02 -8.51
CA TYR A 17 16.06 -6.64 -8.93
C TYR A 17 14.82 -5.73 -8.98
N LEU A 18 13.61 -6.27 -8.83
CA LEU A 18 12.37 -5.51 -9.02
C LEU A 18 12.24 -4.32 -8.05
N PRO A 19 12.55 -4.43 -6.74
CA PRO A 19 12.49 -3.28 -5.83
C PRO A 19 13.35 -2.09 -6.29
N GLN A 20 14.51 -2.36 -6.90
CA GLN A 20 15.41 -1.30 -7.41
C GLN A 20 14.80 -0.60 -8.63
N ARG A 21 14.14 -1.35 -9.53
CA ARG A 21 13.43 -0.79 -10.69
C ARG A 21 12.17 -0.01 -10.30
N LEU A 22 11.43 -0.47 -9.30
CA LEU A 22 10.17 0.15 -8.88
C LEU A 22 10.37 1.38 -8.00
N ARG A 23 11.49 1.49 -7.28
CA ARG A 23 11.79 2.64 -6.41
C ARG A 23 11.60 4.01 -7.11
N PRO A 24 12.17 4.29 -8.30
CA PRO A 24 11.94 5.58 -8.96
C PRO A 24 10.49 5.82 -9.37
N VAL A 25 9.76 4.76 -9.78
CA VAL A 25 8.33 4.85 -10.14
C VAL A 25 7.50 5.24 -8.91
N VAL A 26 7.68 4.53 -7.80
CA VAL A 26 6.97 4.79 -6.54
C VAL A 26 7.33 6.16 -5.97
N ALA A 27 8.61 6.57 -6.07
CA ALA A 27 9.04 7.89 -5.63
C ALA A 27 8.43 9.01 -6.48
N ALA A 28 8.35 8.86 -7.81
CA ALA A 28 7.69 9.82 -8.69
C ALA A 28 6.20 9.94 -8.36
N PHE A 29 5.51 8.80 -8.23
CA PHE A 29 4.10 8.76 -7.83
C PHE A 29 3.86 9.46 -6.49
N ALA A 30 4.72 9.24 -5.49
CA ALA A 30 4.58 9.88 -4.18
C ALA A 30 4.83 11.40 -4.22
N GLN A 31 5.76 11.89 -5.05
CA GLN A 31 5.98 13.33 -5.23
C GLN A 31 4.73 14.00 -5.79
N GLU A 32 4.09 13.38 -6.78
CA GLU A 32 2.88 13.92 -7.38
C GLU A 32 1.68 13.82 -6.43
N ARG A 33 1.43 12.62 -5.90
CA ARG A 33 0.21 12.30 -5.15
C ARG A 33 0.19 12.86 -3.73
N LEU A 34 1.34 12.86 -3.07
CA LEU A 34 1.50 13.28 -1.67
C LEU A 34 2.26 14.61 -1.54
N ARG A 35 2.67 15.23 -2.65
CA ARG A 35 3.42 16.50 -2.68
C ARG A 35 4.73 16.44 -1.89
N LEU A 36 5.38 15.28 -1.86
CA LEU A 36 6.67 15.11 -1.18
C LEU A 36 7.79 15.76 -1.99
N SER A 37 8.82 16.24 -1.28
CA SER A 37 10.09 16.57 -1.94
C SER A 37 10.77 15.32 -2.48
N THR A 38 11.63 15.47 -3.48
CA THR A 38 12.42 14.36 -4.05
C THR A 38 13.24 13.61 -2.98
N ALA A 39 13.84 14.33 -2.02
CA ALA A 39 14.60 13.72 -0.93
C ALA A 39 13.71 12.84 -0.04
N ARG A 40 12.48 13.29 0.27
CA ARG A 40 11.54 12.54 1.11
C ARG A 40 10.93 11.36 0.36
N ALA A 41 10.57 11.54 -0.91
CA ALA A 41 10.05 10.46 -1.74
C ALA A 41 11.06 9.33 -1.96
N ASN A 42 12.36 9.65 -2.05
CA ASN A 42 13.42 8.64 -2.18
C ASN A 42 13.73 7.88 -0.89
N ARG A 43 13.31 8.39 0.28
CA ARG A 43 13.34 7.67 1.57
C ARG A 43 12.15 6.72 1.72
N LEU A 44 11.92 5.92 0.68
CA LEU A 44 10.90 4.89 0.71
C LEU A 44 11.46 3.53 1.13
N ALA A 45 10.62 2.76 1.82
CA ALA A 45 10.86 1.37 2.16
C ALA A 45 9.69 0.52 1.65
N PHE A 46 9.98 -0.62 1.02
CA PHE A 46 8.96 -1.60 0.68
C PHE A 46 8.68 -2.46 1.93
N SER A 47 7.44 -2.44 2.41
CA SER A 47 6.97 -3.33 3.49
C SER A 47 6.45 -4.66 2.95
N HIS A 48 5.98 -4.69 1.70
CA HIS A 48 5.49 -5.88 1.02
C HIS A 48 5.72 -5.75 -0.48
N LEU A 49 5.91 -6.87 -1.16
CA LEU A 49 6.00 -6.93 -2.61
C LEU A 49 5.53 -8.32 -3.09
N GLU A 50 4.53 -8.34 -3.96
CA GLU A 50 3.94 -9.56 -4.53
C GLU A 50 3.68 -9.36 -6.02
N CYS A 51 3.92 -10.40 -6.82
CA CYS A 51 3.75 -10.41 -8.26
C CYS A 51 2.66 -11.41 -8.60
N LEU A 52 1.60 -10.95 -9.24
CA LEU A 52 0.45 -11.78 -9.55
C LEU A 52 -0.23 -11.29 -10.82
N ASP A 53 -0.76 -12.22 -11.60
CA ASP A 53 -1.67 -11.94 -12.69
C ASP A 53 -3.08 -12.21 -12.17
N TRP A 54 -3.86 -11.13 -12.01
CA TRP A 54 -5.25 -11.22 -11.53
C TRP A 54 -6.29 -11.09 -12.64
N ASN A 55 -5.88 -10.75 -13.86
CA ASN A 55 -6.77 -10.38 -14.98
C ASN A 55 -6.66 -11.41 -16.12
N GLY A 56 -5.73 -12.35 -16.03
CA GLY A 56 -5.49 -13.45 -16.97
C GLY A 56 -4.72 -13.05 -18.22
N ASP A 57 -4.14 -11.85 -18.29
CA ASP A 57 -3.44 -11.33 -19.48
C ASP A 57 -1.99 -11.83 -19.61
N ARG A 58 -1.52 -12.64 -18.65
CA ARG A 58 -0.16 -13.18 -18.52
C ARG A 58 0.91 -12.11 -18.32
N GLN A 59 0.54 -10.91 -17.88
CA GLN A 59 1.43 -9.84 -17.47
C GLN A 59 1.20 -9.55 -15.99
N PRO A 60 2.11 -9.98 -15.09
CA PRO A 60 1.87 -9.83 -13.66
C PRO A 60 1.79 -8.35 -13.26
N GLU A 61 0.73 -8.00 -12.55
CA GLU A 61 0.70 -6.82 -11.70
C GLU A 61 1.60 -7.00 -10.46
N ILE A 62 2.12 -5.88 -9.98
CA ILE A 62 2.89 -5.85 -8.73
C ILE A 62 2.07 -5.14 -7.66
N LEU A 63 1.74 -5.86 -6.61
CA LEU A 63 1.20 -5.25 -5.40
C LEU A 63 2.33 -4.93 -4.44
N VAL A 64 2.40 -3.68 -4.00
CA VAL A 64 3.43 -3.23 -3.07
C VAL A 64 2.84 -2.52 -1.86
N GLY A 65 3.34 -2.88 -0.70
CA GLY A 65 3.24 -2.06 0.50
C GLY A 65 4.46 -1.17 0.60
N VAL A 66 4.28 0.13 0.79
CA VAL A 66 5.37 1.10 0.87
C VAL A 66 5.19 2.04 2.06
N ARG A 67 6.32 2.52 2.57
CA ARG A 67 6.40 3.54 3.62
C ARG A 67 7.33 4.65 3.18
N PHE A 68 6.99 5.88 3.57
CA PHE A 68 7.81 7.07 3.42
C PHE A 68 8.05 7.63 4.82
N ASP A 69 9.15 7.19 5.42
CA ASP A 69 9.51 7.58 6.77
C ASP A 69 10.01 9.04 6.79
N ASN A 70 9.78 9.70 7.92
CA ASN A 70 10.14 11.09 8.06
C ASN A 70 11.68 11.23 8.14
N PRO A 71 12.31 12.09 7.32
CA PRO A 71 13.76 12.17 7.29
C PRO A 71 14.39 12.70 8.59
N GLN A 72 13.63 13.47 9.37
CA GLN A 72 14.01 14.04 10.65
C GLN A 72 13.64 13.13 11.84
N ARG A 73 12.98 11.98 11.59
CA ARG A 73 12.63 11.03 12.66
C ARG A 73 13.90 10.59 13.40
N PRO A 74 13.94 10.76 14.74
CA PRO A 74 15.06 10.28 15.52
C PRO A 74 15.19 8.76 15.47
N LEU A 75 16.42 8.27 15.35
CA LEU A 75 16.73 6.86 15.52
C LEU A 75 16.84 6.51 17.01
N GLY A 76 16.26 5.38 17.42
CA GLY A 76 16.31 4.90 18.80
C GLY A 76 15.37 5.62 19.77
N ASN A 77 15.65 5.50 21.07
CA ASN A 77 14.76 5.92 22.16
C ASN A 77 15.29 7.10 22.99
N ARG A 78 16.24 7.88 22.47
CA ARG A 78 16.79 9.05 23.19
C ARG A 78 15.74 10.15 23.33
N THR A 79 15.27 10.37 24.56
CA THR A 79 14.17 11.29 24.88
C THR A 79 14.40 12.71 24.37
N THR A 80 15.61 13.24 24.48
CA THR A 80 15.92 14.63 24.06
C THR A 80 15.75 14.85 22.56
N HIS A 81 16.16 13.89 21.72
CA HIS A 81 15.98 13.99 20.27
C HIS A 81 14.50 13.92 19.90
N TRP A 82 13.74 13.05 20.57
CA TRP A 82 12.31 12.94 20.38
C TRP A 82 11.55 14.17 20.85
N GLN A 83 11.94 14.81 21.96
CA GLN A 83 11.34 16.07 22.39
C GLN A 83 11.52 17.17 21.34
N SER A 84 12.73 17.34 20.80
CA SER A 84 12.98 18.31 19.74
C SER A 84 12.17 18.01 18.47
N PHE A 85 12.08 16.74 18.08
CA PHE A 85 11.28 16.33 16.93
C PHE A 85 9.78 16.54 17.16
N LEU A 86 9.25 16.18 18.34
CA LEU A 86 7.83 16.31 18.69
C LEU A 86 7.39 17.78 18.83
N ALA A 87 8.33 18.71 19.04
CA ALA A 87 8.08 20.14 19.04
C ALA A 87 7.90 20.72 17.61
N LEU A 88 8.22 19.99 16.56
CA LEU A 88 8.01 20.42 15.17
C LEU A 88 6.51 20.50 14.82
N PRO A 89 6.14 21.36 13.85
CA PRO A 89 4.77 21.40 13.31
C PRO A 89 4.28 20.02 12.84
N VAL A 90 2.97 19.79 12.88
CA VAL A 90 2.33 18.52 12.46
C VAL A 90 2.83 18.07 11.08
N SER A 91 2.84 18.98 10.10
CA SER A 91 3.27 18.72 8.72
C SER A 91 4.73 18.26 8.61
N GLU A 92 5.59 18.66 9.55
CA GLU A 92 7.00 18.28 9.60
C GLU A 92 7.23 16.96 10.32
N ARG A 93 6.20 16.39 10.98
CA ARG A 93 6.27 15.09 11.69
C ARG A 93 5.55 13.97 10.96
N GLU A 94 4.98 14.24 9.78
CA GLU A 94 4.22 13.25 9.03
C GLU A 94 5.09 12.10 8.52
N GLU A 95 4.50 10.91 8.51
CA GLU A 95 4.92 9.73 7.79
C GLU A 95 3.75 9.23 6.94
N TYR A 96 4.05 8.50 5.86
CA TYR A 96 3.04 7.96 4.96
C TYR A 96 3.26 6.46 4.77
N SER A 97 2.18 5.70 4.66
CA SER A 97 2.20 4.34 4.14
C SER A 97 1.14 4.17 3.06
N MET A 98 1.46 3.42 2.00
CA MET A 98 0.54 3.14 0.91
C MET A 98 0.56 1.67 0.53
N ALA A 99 -0.59 1.17 0.09
CA ALA A 99 -0.68 -0.01 -0.76
C ALA A 99 -0.90 0.46 -2.20
N LEU A 100 -0.08 -0.01 -3.13
CA LEU A 100 -0.15 0.36 -4.54
C LEU A 100 -0.25 -0.88 -5.42
N VAL A 101 -0.88 -0.70 -6.57
CA VAL A 101 -0.76 -1.58 -7.74
C VAL A 101 0.19 -0.93 -8.72
N LEU A 102 1.08 -1.72 -9.29
CA LEU A 102 1.95 -1.30 -10.38
C LEU A 102 1.67 -2.20 -11.59
N ARG A 103 1.30 -1.58 -12.71
CA ARG A 103 1.04 -2.26 -13.97
C ARG A 103 2.08 -1.87 -15.00
N ALA A 104 2.66 -2.84 -15.70
CA ALA A 104 3.58 -2.55 -16.79
C ALA A 104 2.81 -1.96 -17.98
N GLN A 105 3.38 -0.92 -18.60
CA GLN A 105 2.86 -0.28 -19.81
C GLN A 105 4.03 -0.11 -20.79
N GLY A 106 4.33 -1.17 -21.54
CA GLY A 106 5.55 -1.26 -22.33
C GLY A 106 6.78 -1.19 -21.42
N ASP A 107 7.63 -0.18 -21.64
CA ASP A 107 8.84 0.06 -20.83
C ASP A 107 8.58 0.91 -19.57
N THR A 108 7.33 1.33 -19.35
CA THR A 108 6.94 2.19 -18.22
C THR A 108 6.06 1.43 -17.22
N TRP A 109 5.82 2.05 -16.07
CA TRP A 109 4.95 1.51 -15.03
C TRP A 109 3.89 2.55 -14.67
N ALA A 110 2.63 2.14 -14.68
CA ALA A 110 1.55 2.90 -14.09
C ALA A 110 1.37 2.49 -12.63
N ALA A 111 1.14 3.47 -11.75
CA ALA A 111 0.92 3.25 -10.33
C ALA A 111 -0.47 3.71 -9.91
N GLU A 112 -1.20 2.84 -9.21
CA GLU A 112 -2.55 3.13 -8.71
C GLU A 112 -2.59 2.92 -7.19
N PRO A 113 -3.14 3.87 -6.42
CA PRO A 113 -3.24 3.72 -4.97
C PRO A 113 -4.45 2.86 -4.59
N ILE A 114 -4.22 1.86 -3.75
CA ILE A 114 -5.28 1.04 -3.14
C ILE A 114 -5.69 1.66 -1.80
N ALA A 115 -4.70 1.95 -0.96
CA ALA A 115 -4.88 2.52 0.37
C ALA A 115 -3.74 3.49 0.69
N LEU A 116 -4.05 4.53 1.46
CA LEU A 116 -3.09 5.51 1.95
C LEU A 116 -3.38 5.79 3.41
N ARG A 117 -2.33 5.80 4.22
CA ARG A 117 -2.34 6.24 5.59
C ARG A 117 -1.31 7.36 5.76
N THR A 118 -1.72 8.44 6.41
CA THR A 118 -0.86 9.54 6.82
C THR A 118 -0.95 9.67 8.33
N ARG A 119 0.19 9.87 9.00
CA ARG A 119 0.21 10.09 10.45
C ARG A 119 1.33 11.03 10.83
N ALA A 120 1.01 12.08 11.60
CA ALA A 120 2.02 12.85 12.30
C ALA A 120 2.40 12.13 13.59
N LEU A 121 3.68 11.78 13.72
CA LEU A 121 4.19 11.02 14.86
C LEU A 121 4.08 11.81 16.16
N ALA A 122 3.42 11.26 17.18
CA ALA A 122 3.01 12.00 18.37
C ALA A 122 3.73 11.58 19.66
N PHE A 123 4.45 10.46 19.68
CA PHE A 123 5.17 9.98 20.85
C PHE A 123 6.42 9.16 20.48
N LEU A 124 7.21 8.82 21.50
CA LEU A 124 8.43 8.03 21.38
C LEU A 124 8.13 6.66 20.76
N GLY A 125 8.76 6.36 19.62
CA GLY A 125 8.56 5.09 18.93
C GLY A 125 7.24 4.99 18.14
N ASP A 126 6.51 6.11 17.98
CA ASP A 126 5.35 6.15 17.10
C ASP A 126 5.75 5.80 15.65
N SER A 127 4.78 5.35 14.85
CA SER A 127 4.95 4.99 13.44
C SER A 127 3.63 5.09 12.69
N VAL A 128 3.69 5.44 11.39
CA VAL A 128 2.53 5.34 10.50
C VAL A 128 2.01 3.92 10.30
N GLY A 129 2.80 2.89 10.60
CA GLY A 129 2.46 1.50 10.30
C GLY A 129 2.85 1.09 8.87
N SER A 130 2.28 -0.01 8.38
CA SER A 130 2.52 -0.52 7.02
C SER A 130 1.33 -1.29 6.47
N TYR A 131 1.21 -1.30 5.15
CA TYR A 131 0.36 -2.26 4.46
C TYR A 131 1.15 -3.49 4.02
N ALA A 132 0.50 -4.66 4.08
CA ALA A 132 0.94 -5.90 3.44
C ALA A 132 -0.24 -6.56 2.73
N VAL A 133 0.02 -7.24 1.62
CA VAL A 133 -1.04 -8.01 0.94
C VAL A 133 -1.17 -9.35 1.65
N HIS A 134 -2.38 -9.65 2.10
CA HIS A 134 -2.71 -10.94 2.69
C HIS A 134 -3.09 -11.95 1.61
N SER A 135 -4.01 -11.56 0.73
CA SER A 135 -4.50 -12.39 -0.36
C SER A 135 -5.16 -11.56 -1.45
N VAL A 136 -5.30 -12.15 -2.62
CA VAL A 136 -6.07 -11.62 -3.74
C VAL A 136 -6.98 -12.74 -4.22
N ARG A 137 -8.29 -12.48 -4.26
CA ARG A 137 -9.32 -13.48 -4.58
C ARG A 137 -10.65 -12.80 -4.91
N ASP A 138 -11.40 -13.36 -5.86
CA ASP A 138 -12.81 -13.02 -6.08
C ASP A 138 -13.66 -13.54 -4.91
N LEU A 139 -14.15 -12.62 -4.07
CA LEU A 139 -14.94 -12.92 -2.89
C LEU A 139 -16.44 -12.91 -3.15
N ASP A 140 -16.90 -12.18 -4.17
CA ASP A 140 -18.34 -12.01 -4.44
C ASP A 140 -18.84 -12.69 -5.72
N GLY A 141 -17.95 -13.33 -6.46
CA GLY A 141 -18.25 -14.13 -7.64
C GLY A 141 -18.53 -13.30 -8.89
N ASP A 142 -18.09 -12.05 -8.95
CA ASP A 142 -18.29 -11.19 -10.14
C ASP A 142 -17.21 -11.37 -11.23
N GLY A 143 -16.20 -12.21 -10.96
CA GLY A 143 -15.07 -12.46 -11.85
C GLY A 143 -13.93 -11.44 -11.73
N THR A 144 -14.01 -10.46 -10.84
CA THR A 144 -12.98 -9.47 -10.55
C THR A 144 -12.47 -9.66 -9.12
N PRO A 145 -11.19 -10.01 -8.91
CA PRO A 145 -10.71 -10.31 -7.57
C PRO A 145 -10.60 -9.07 -6.67
N GLU A 146 -10.96 -9.24 -5.40
CA GLU A 146 -10.62 -8.31 -4.33
C GLU A 146 -9.18 -8.50 -3.83
N VAL A 147 -8.60 -7.41 -3.33
CA VAL A 147 -7.33 -7.39 -2.62
C VAL A 147 -7.58 -7.25 -1.12
N LEU A 148 -7.11 -8.21 -0.35
CA LEU A 148 -7.14 -8.19 1.10
C LEU A 148 -5.80 -7.68 1.61
N LEU A 149 -5.81 -6.53 2.28
CA LEU A 149 -4.64 -5.89 2.87
C LEU A 149 -4.66 -6.03 4.39
N LEU A 150 -3.51 -6.38 4.96
CA LEU A 150 -3.25 -6.15 6.38
C LEU A 150 -2.81 -4.70 6.54
N ASP A 151 -3.58 -3.94 7.31
CA ASP A 151 -3.20 -2.62 7.78
C ASP A 151 -2.59 -2.73 9.18
N ILE A 152 -1.26 -2.75 9.22
CA ILE A 152 -0.48 -3.06 10.41
C ILE A 152 -0.12 -1.73 11.09
N GLY A 153 -0.87 -1.38 12.13
CA GLY A 153 -0.57 -0.27 13.04
C GLY A 153 0.43 -0.65 14.13
N LEU A 154 0.65 0.27 15.07
CA LEU A 154 1.50 -0.01 16.24
C LEU A 154 0.90 -1.06 17.18
N ASN A 155 -0.41 -0.98 17.40
CA ASN A 155 -1.14 -1.81 18.36
C ASN A 155 -2.38 -2.47 17.74
N THR A 156 -2.56 -2.36 16.42
CA THR A 156 -3.70 -2.93 15.70
C THR A 156 -3.20 -3.62 14.44
N VAL A 157 -3.92 -4.66 14.04
CA VAL A 157 -3.84 -5.24 12.71
C VAL A 157 -5.27 -5.30 12.20
N ASP A 158 -5.57 -4.45 11.23
CA ASP A 158 -6.89 -4.36 10.62
C ASP A 158 -6.86 -5.03 9.24
N LEU A 159 -7.98 -5.61 8.82
CA LEU A 159 -8.13 -6.17 7.48
C LEU A 159 -8.91 -5.19 6.61
N VAL A 160 -8.31 -4.76 5.50
CA VAL A 160 -8.97 -3.93 4.48
C VAL A 160 -9.24 -4.79 3.26
N VAL A 161 -10.51 -4.95 2.89
CA VAL A 161 -10.91 -5.59 1.64
C VAL A 161 -11.16 -4.50 0.59
N ALA A 162 -10.35 -4.49 -0.45
CA ALA A 162 -10.37 -3.49 -1.50
C ALA A 162 -10.78 -4.11 -2.85
N ARG A 163 -11.66 -3.41 -3.57
CA ARG A 163 -12.14 -3.78 -4.92
C ARG A 163 -11.74 -2.71 -5.91
N HIS A 164 -11.35 -3.11 -7.11
CA HIS A 164 -11.14 -2.20 -8.23
C HIS A 164 -12.46 -1.87 -8.92
N THR A 165 -12.72 -0.59 -9.16
CA THR A 165 -13.93 -0.10 -9.83
C THR A 165 -13.52 0.88 -10.93
N ALA A 166 -14.48 1.34 -11.74
CA ALA A 166 -14.24 2.38 -12.74
C ALA A 166 -13.67 3.68 -12.14
N ASP A 167 -13.98 3.99 -10.88
CA ASP A 167 -13.48 5.17 -10.16
C ASP A 167 -12.21 4.88 -9.33
N GLY A 168 -11.60 3.71 -9.52
CA GLY A 168 -10.43 3.23 -8.79
C GLY A 168 -10.77 2.34 -7.60
N TRP A 169 -9.82 2.22 -6.66
CA TRP A 169 -9.94 1.32 -5.51
C TRP A 169 -10.90 1.84 -4.45
N ARG A 170 -11.80 0.97 -3.98
CA ARG A 170 -12.79 1.23 -2.92
C ARG A 170 -12.76 0.12 -1.89
N SER A 171 -13.18 0.43 -0.66
CA SER A 171 -13.45 -0.61 0.33
C SER A 171 -14.68 -1.43 -0.11
N HIS A 172 -14.53 -2.75 -0.19
CA HIS A 172 -15.59 -3.67 -0.62
C HIS A 172 -16.85 -3.56 0.27
N TYR A 173 -16.66 -3.35 1.57
CA TYR A 173 -17.77 -3.29 2.54
C TYR A 173 -18.37 -1.90 2.75
N ARG A 174 -17.85 -0.86 2.09
CA ARG A 174 -18.44 0.50 2.21
C ARG A 174 -19.86 0.55 1.64
N ASP A 175 -20.08 -0.14 0.52
CA ASP A 175 -21.37 -0.16 -0.20
C ASP A 175 -22.14 -1.47 0.00
N ARG A 176 -21.58 -2.39 0.80
CA ARG A 176 -22.17 -3.66 1.21
C ARG A 176 -21.94 -3.81 2.72
N PRO A 177 -22.80 -3.21 3.57
CA PRO A 177 -22.72 -3.47 4.99
C PRO A 177 -22.76 -4.98 5.20
N LEU A 178 -21.93 -5.48 6.12
CA LEU A 178 -22.01 -6.87 6.56
C LEU A 178 -23.44 -7.07 7.07
N ASP A 179 -24.28 -7.74 6.28
CA ASP A 179 -25.52 -8.32 6.79
C ASP A 179 -25.09 -9.42 7.76
N ILE A 180 -24.80 -9.02 8.99
CA ILE A 180 -24.70 -9.94 10.11
C ILE A 180 -26.13 -10.39 10.33
N VAL A 181 -26.50 -11.48 9.66
CA VAL A 181 -27.74 -12.19 9.94
C VAL A 181 -27.65 -12.63 11.40
N GLN A 182 -28.40 -11.95 12.26
CA GLN A 182 -28.55 -12.29 13.68
C GLN A 182 -29.37 -13.57 13.83
#